data_AF-A0A096AP33-F1
#
_entry.id   AF-A0A096AP33-F1
#
_cell.length_a   1.000
_cell.length_b   1.000
_cell.length_c   1.000
_cell.angle_alpha   90.00
_cell.angle_beta   90.00
_cell.angle_gamma   90.00
#
_symmetry.space_group_name_H-M   'P 1'
#
loop_
_entity.id
_entity.type
_entity.pdbx_description
1 polymer ?
#
loop_
_entity_poly.entity_id
_entity_poly.type
_entity_poly.pdbx_seq_one_letter_code
_entity_poly.pdbx_strand_id
1 'polypeptide(L)'
;MRSFLKNREANPQVAYNDSVSAILYGNNPRVQPMKRKDLDRISYNRIWKIYTERFSDASAFKMVLVGNVSMEKLRPLLCKYIATLPSKWERSVAKDSYPQVRNVNETHIFMKKMNTPSTLVNIFYTFNEPFNVRTDVALDVLKRVLTIAYTDSVREEKGGTYGVRVQSRLDNTSKPRGLLKISFRTDPKKYEMLIPIIYKQIENIAKKGPLKESLSKVKAYLIKAYDQSIQTNDYWDYVIYNRLRHNIDFFTDYKKIVNNITLQDIQLIAKDILKSDRRIEITMISE
;
A
#
# COMPACT_ATOMS: atom_id res chain seq x y z
N MET A 1 0.16 -23.10 15.02
CA MET A 1 -0.91 -22.47 14.19
C MET A 1 -2.27 -22.44 14.91
N ARG A 2 -2.84 -23.56 15.39
CA ARG A 2 -4.17 -23.58 16.02
C ARG A 2 -4.31 -22.61 17.22
N SER A 3 -3.36 -22.61 18.16
CA SER A 3 -3.38 -21.69 19.33
C SER A 3 -3.23 -20.22 18.93
N PHE A 4 -2.44 -19.94 17.89
CA PHE A 4 -2.30 -18.58 17.34
C PHE A 4 -3.62 -18.06 16.77
N LEU A 5 -4.34 -18.87 15.98
CA LEU A 5 -5.63 -18.46 15.42
C LEU A 5 -6.70 -18.25 16.50
N LYS A 6 -6.70 -19.06 17.56
CA LYS A 6 -7.59 -18.86 18.72
C LYS A 6 -7.34 -17.51 19.39
N ASN A 7 -6.08 -17.16 19.64
CA ASN A 7 -5.72 -15.88 20.26
C ASN A 7 -5.98 -14.70 19.31
N ARG A 8 -5.79 -14.90 18.00
CA ARG A 8 -6.08 -13.91 16.95
C ARG A 8 -7.57 -13.57 16.94
N GLU A 9 -8.46 -14.56 16.95
CA GLU A 9 -9.92 -14.35 16.93
C GLU A 9 -10.44 -13.62 18.18
N ALA A 10 -9.75 -13.71 19.32
CA ALA A 10 -10.11 -12.99 20.55
C ALA A 10 -9.71 -11.49 20.55
N ASN A 11 -8.91 -11.03 19.58
CA ASN A 11 -8.41 -9.65 19.55
C ASN A 11 -9.38 -8.72 18.78
N PRO A 12 -9.93 -7.65 19.39
CA PRO A 12 -10.81 -6.70 18.70
C PRO A 12 -10.20 -6.06 17.45
N GLN A 13 -8.88 -5.84 17.43
CA GLN A 13 -8.17 -5.30 16.27
C GLN A 13 -8.21 -6.25 15.06
N VAL A 14 -8.27 -7.55 15.31
CA VAL A 14 -8.40 -8.57 14.26
C VAL A 14 -9.79 -8.48 13.65
N ALA A 15 -10.84 -8.42 14.47
CA ALA A 15 -12.20 -8.29 13.95
C ALA A 15 -12.36 -7.02 13.08
N TYR A 16 -11.74 -5.92 13.49
CA TYR A 16 -11.71 -4.70 12.67
C TYR A 16 -11.01 -4.91 11.32
N ASN A 17 -9.80 -5.49 11.33
CA ASN A 17 -9.06 -5.75 10.10
C ASN A 17 -9.77 -6.75 9.18
N ASP A 18 -10.43 -7.75 9.75
CA ASP A 18 -11.27 -8.72 9.04
C ASP A 18 -12.46 -8.02 8.37
N SER A 19 -13.15 -7.12 9.09
CA SER A 19 -14.20 -6.27 8.53
C SER A 19 -13.69 -5.37 7.42
N VAL A 20 -12.49 -4.77 7.57
CA VAL A 20 -11.88 -3.95 6.51
C VAL A 20 -11.70 -4.75 5.22
N SER A 21 -11.13 -5.94 5.28
CA SER A 21 -10.95 -6.79 4.09
C SER A 21 -12.31 -7.21 3.50
N ALA A 22 -13.24 -7.64 4.35
CA ALA A 22 -14.58 -8.07 3.95
C ALA A 22 -15.34 -6.97 3.18
N ILE A 23 -15.35 -5.75 3.73
CA ILE A 23 -16.05 -4.60 3.15
C ILE A 23 -15.37 -4.16 1.84
N LEU A 24 -14.04 -4.04 1.81
CA LEU A 24 -13.32 -3.58 0.61
C LEU A 24 -13.50 -4.52 -0.59
N TYR A 25 -13.50 -5.83 -0.36
CA TYR A 25 -13.42 -6.84 -1.41
C TYR A 25 -14.64 -7.75 -1.52
N GLY A 26 -15.75 -7.42 -0.85
CA GLY A 26 -17.02 -8.15 -0.96
C GLY A 26 -16.92 -9.60 -0.51
N ASN A 27 -16.24 -9.86 0.61
CA ASN A 27 -15.99 -11.20 1.13
C ASN A 27 -15.27 -12.19 0.18
N ASN A 28 -14.49 -11.71 -0.79
CA ASN A 28 -13.81 -12.58 -1.74
C ASN A 28 -12.85 -13.58 -1.04
N PRO A 29 -12.96 -14.90 -1.30
CA PRO A 29 -12.19 -15.94 -0.61
C PRO A 29 -10.67 -15.75 -0.65
N ARG A 30 -10.15 -15.05 -1.67
CA ARG A 30 -8.71 -14.85 -1.88
C ARG A 30 -8.07 -13.88 -0.90
N VAL A 31 -8.87 -13.01 -0.29
CA VAL A 31 -8.41 -11.96 0.65
C VAL A 31 -9.06 -12.12 2.02
N GLN A 32 -9.84 -13.18 2.20
CA GLN A 32 -10.39 -13.51 3.51
C GLN A 32 -9.25 -13.92 4.46
N PRO A 33 -9.33 -13.46 5.72
CA PRO A 33 -8.43 -13.90 6.76
C PRO A 33 -8.62 -15.41 7.00
N MET A 34 -7.51 -16.14 7.16
CA MET A 34 -7.56 -17.55 7.53
C MET A 34 -8.15 -17.71 8.93
N LYS A 35 -9.18 -18.56 9.05
CA LYS A 35 -9.83 -18.92 10.33
C LYS A 35 -9.42 -20.31 10.76
N ARG A 36 -9.67 -20.66 12.02
CA ARG A 36 -9.32 -21.99 12.55
C ARG A 36 -9.93 -23.13 11.73
N LYS A 37 -11.20 -22.97 11.31
CA LYS A 37 -11.94 -23.95 10.49
C LYS A 37 -11.35 -24.16 9.10
N ASP A 38 -10.60 -23.18 8.57
CA ASP A 38 -10.00 -23.30 7.25
C ASP A 38 -8.79 -24.25 7.27
N LEU A 39 -8.19 -24.49 8.44
CA LEU A 39 -7.09 -25.45 8.58
C LEU A 39 -7.51 -26.87 8.23
N ASP A 40 -8.77 -27.23 8.46
CA ASP A 40 -9.28 -28.57 8.17
C ASP A 40 -9.45 -28.79 6.65
N ARG A 41 -9.37 -27.72 5.85
CA ARG A 41 -9.38 -27.76 4.38
C ARG A 41 -7.98 -27.83 3.77
N ILE A 42 -6.93 -27.75 4.59
CA ILE A 42 -5.54 -27.75 4.14
C ILE A 42 -5.04 -29.19 3.99
N SER A 43 -4.45 -29.50 2.85
CA SER A 43 -3.82 -30.80 2.56
C SER A 43 -2.34 -30.62 2.29
N TYR A 44 -1.50 -31.40 2.97
CA TYR A 44 -0.06 -31.46 2.69
C TYR A 44 0.21 -31.81 1.23
N ASN A 45 -0.48 -32.81 0.69
CA ASN A 45 -0.34 -33.22 -0.70
C ASN A 45 -0.68 -32.08 -1.67
N ARG A 46 -1.70 -31.27 -1.36
CA ARG A 46 -2.02 -30.10 -2.19
C ARG A 46 -0.95 -29.02 -2.09
N ILE A 47 -0.40 -28.75 -0.91
CA ILE A 47 0.70 -27.80 -0.72
C ILE A 47 1.92 -28.25 -1.54
N TRP A 48 2.31 -29.52 -1.41
CA TRP A 48 3.43 -30.08 -2.15
C TRP A 48 3.21 -30.00 -3.66
N LYS A 49 2.01 -30.35 -4.13
CA LYS A 49 1.63 -30.21 -5.53
C LYS A 49 1.76 -28.77 -6.03
N ILE A 50 1.28 -27.78 -5.26
CA ILE A 50 1.43 -26.35 -5.62
C ILE A 50 2.91 -25.96 -5.67
N TYR A 51 3.72 -26.38 -4.70
CA TYR A 51 5.16 -26.13 -4.71
C TYR A 51 5.81 -26.68 -5.97
N THR A 52 5.57 -27.95 -6.31
CA THR A 52 6.08 -28.57 -7.53
C THR A 52 5.58 -27.86 -8.79
N GLU A 53 4.30 -27.51 -8.87
CA GLU A 53 3.70 -26.75 -9.99
C GLU A 53 4.29 -25.35 -10.17
N ARG A 54 4.88 -24.75 -9.12
CA ARG A 54 5.46 -23.40 -9.15
C ARG A 54 6.98 -23.40 -9.30
N PHE A 55 7.68 -24.42 -8.81
CA PHE A 55 9.14 -24.45 -8.71
C PHE A 55 9.83 -25.58 -9.49
N SER A 56 9.09 -26.46 -10.15
CA SER A 56 9.69 -27.54 -10.98
C SER A 56 10.13 -27.11 -12.38
N ASP A 57 9.94 -25.83 -12.73
CA ASP A 57 10.42 -25.23 -13.97
C ASP A 57 10.91 -23.80 -13.71
N ALA A 58 12.23 -23.61 -13.80
CA ALA A 58 12.91 -22.33 -13.61
C ALA A 58 13.01 -21.50 -14.90
N SER A 59 12.48 -21.96 -16.04
CA SER A 59 12.67 -21.29 -17.34
C SER A 59 12.17 -19.84 -17.39
N ALA A 60 11.16 -19.51 -16.59
CA ALA A 60 10.60 -18.16 -16.50
C ALA A 60 11.15 -17.34 -15.32
N PHE A 61 12.06 -17.90 -14.52
CA PHE A 61 12.59 -17.22 -13.34
C PHE A 61 13.62 -16.17 -13.73
N LYS A 62 13.59 -15.04 -13.02
CA LYS A 62 14.63 -14.03 -13.06
C LYS A 62 15.19 -13.91 -11.66
N MET A 63 16.45 -14.24 -11.47
CA MET A 63 17.14 -14.07 -10.19
C MET A 63 17.76 -12.67 -10.14
N VAL A 64 17.45 -11.93 -9.09
CA VAL A 64 18.08 -10.66 -8.76
C VAL A 64 18.97 -10.88 -7.56
N LEU A 65 20.26 -10.53 -7.68
CA LEU A 65 21.22 -10.58 -6.59
C LEU A 65 21.90 -9.23 -6.51
N VAL A 66 21.77 -8.58 -5.35
CA VAL A 66 22.34 -7.26 -5.08
C VAL A 66 23.23 -7.36 -3.86
N GLY A 67 24.49 -6.99 -4.01
CA GLY A 67 25.44 -6.96 -2.92
C GLY A 67 26.88 -6.89 -3.42
N ASN A 68 27.81 -6.74 -2.46
CA ASN A 68 29.22 -6.72 -2.74
C ASN A 68 29.78 -8.16 -2.79
N VAL A 69 29.79 -8.77 -3.97
CA VAL A 69 30.33 -10.11 -4.19
C VAL A 69 31.14 -10.15 -5.48
N SER A 70 32.30 -10.81 -5.44
CA SER A 70 33.12 -10.97 -6.65
C SER A 70 32.50 -12.02 -7.58
N MET A 71 32.52 -11.75 -8.88
CA MET A 71 32.01 -12.69 -9.89
C MET A 71 32.77 -14.00 -9.92
N GLU A 72 34.07 -13.99 -9.58
CA GLU A 72 34.90 -15.19 -9.47
C GLU A 72 34.38 -16.17 -8.40
N LYS A 73 33.93 -15.65 -7.25
CA LYS A 73 33.35 -16.48 -6.17
C LYS A 73 31.89 -16.82 -6.44
N LEU A 74 31.14 -15.88 -7.02
CA LEU A 74 29.71 -16.05 -7.26
C LEU A 74 29.41 -17.07 -8.37
N ARG A 75 30.18 -17.03 -9.47
CA ARG A 75 29.90 -17.86 -10.65
C ARG A 75 29.88 -19.37 -10.34
N PRO A 76 30.86 -19.96 -9.62
CA PRO A 76 30.79 -21.37 -9.24
C PRO A 76 29.53 -21.73 -8.44
N LEU A 77 29.06 -20.85 -7.55
CA LEU A 77 27.84 -21.06 -6.77
C LEU A 77 26.59 -21.01 -7.63
N LEU A 78 26.51 -20.06 -8.56
CA LEU A 78 25.40 -19.97 -9.52
C LEU A 78 25.36 -21.22 -10.41
N CYS A 79 26.50 -21.68 -10.92
CA CYS A 79 26.58 -22.91 -11.70
C CYS A 79 26.12 -24.13 -10.88
N LYS A 80 26.50 -24.21 -9.60
CA LYS A 80 26.17 -25.35 -8.73
C LYS A 80 24.70 -25.39 -8.32
N TYR A 81 24.11 -24.25 -7.97
CA TYR A 81 22.78 -24.21 -7.31
C TYR A 81 21.65 -23.64 -8.15
N ILE A 82 21.95 -22.81 -9.15
CA ILE A 82 20.92 -22.11 -9.94
C ILE A 82 20.87 -22.68 -11.36
N ALA A 83 22.02 -22.86 -12.01
CA ALA A 83 22.08 -23.41 -13.38
C ALA A 83 21.68 -24.89 -13.46
N THR A 84 21.63 -25.59 -12.32
CA THR A 84 21.19 -26.98 -12.20
C THR A 84 19.67 -27.12 -12.02
N LEU A 85 18.94 -26.00 -11.88
CA LEU A 85 17.48 -26.05 -11.73
C LEU A 85 16.83 -26.52 -13.05
N PRO A 86 15.80 -27.38 -12.98
CA PRO A 86 15.09 -27.84 -14.17
C PRO A 86 14.51 -26.68 -14.96
N SER A 87 14.68 -26.70 -16.29
CA SER A 87 14.12 -25.70 -17.21
C SER A 87 13.37 -26.41 -18.33
N LYS A 88 12.05 -26.58 -18.16
CA LYS A 88 11.17 -27.32 -19.06
C LYS A 88 10.54 -26.46 -20.16
N TRP A 89 10.75 -25.14 -20.10
CA TRP A 89 10.20 -24.13 -21.00
C TRP A 89 8.67 -24.09 -21.05
N GLU A 90 8.01 -24.49 -19.96
CA GLU A 90 6.57 -24.37 -19.83
C GLU A 90 6.20 -22.90 -19.60
N ARG A 91 5.28 -22.38 -20.42
CA ARG A 91 4.76 -21.02 -20.24
C ARG A 91 3.58 -21.05 -19.28
N SER A 92 3.65 -20.26 -18.21
CA SER A 92 2.49 -19.97 -17.38
C SER A 92 2.12 -18.49 -17.44
N VAL A 93 0.83 -18.21 -17.65
CA VAL A 93 0.29 -16.85 -17.64
C VAL A 93 -0.35 -16.61 -16.27
N ALA A 94 0.06 -15.53 -15.61
CA ALA A 94 -0.57 -15.11 -14.36
C ALA A 94 -2.02 -14.69 -14.64
N LYS A 95 -2.98 -15.38 -14.03
CA LYS A 95 -4.40 -15.00 -14.12
C LYS A 95 -4.67 -13.75 -13.27
N ASP A 96 -5.32 -12.75 -13.85
CA ASP A 96 -5.88 -11.61 -13.12
C ASP A 96 -7.07 -12.07 -12.28
N SER A 97 -6.77 -12.50 -11.07
CA SER A 97 -7.70 -13.24 -10.21
C SER A 97 -7.70 -12.72 -8.77
N TYR A 98 -7.04 -11.58 -8.55
CA TYR A 98 -7.09 -10.86 -7.29
C TYR A 98 -8.29 -9.91 -7.30
N PRO A 99 -9.11 -9.86 -6.25
CA PRO A 99 -10.26 -8.98 -6.22
C PRO A 99 -9.81 -7.51 -6.23
N GLN A 100 -10.56 -6.69 -6.96
CA GLN A 100 -10.39 -5.25 -6.93
C GLN A 100 -11.19 -4.67 -5.76
N VAL A 101 -10.77 -3.51 -5.26
CA VAL A 101 -11.59 -2.76 -4.29
C VAL A 101 -12.91 -2.39 -4.95
N ARG A 102 -14.01 -2.59 -4.21
CA ARG A 102 -15.37 -2.29 -4.67
C ARG A 102 -15.50 -0.85 -5.19
N ASN A 103 -16.26 -0.70 -6.27
CA ASN A 103 -16.57 0.59 -6.90
C ASN A 103 -17.76 1.25 -6.20
N VAL A 104 -17.57 1.78 -4.99
CA VAL A 104 -18.66 2.39 -4.22
C VAL A 104 -18.18 3.62 -3.45
N ASN A 105 -19.13 4.48 -3.08
CA ASN A 105 -18.96 5.53 -2.10
C ASN A 105 -19.83 5.24 -0.86
N GLU A 106 -19.22 4.69 0.20
CA GLU A 106 -19.94 4.19 1.38
C GLU A 106 -19.19 4.54 2.68
N THR A 107 -19.95 4.69 3.77
CA THR A 107 -19.44 4.80 5.13
C THR A 107 -20.02 3.66 5.97
N HIS A 108 -19.16 2.88 6.62
CA HIS A 108 -19.52 1.75 7.47
C HIS A 108 -19.08 2.04 8.90
N ILE A 109 -20.03 2.29 9.80
CA ILE A 109 -19.78 2.53 11.23
C ILE A 109 -20.36 1.38 12.03
N PHE A 110 -19.56 0.78 12.91
CA PHE A 110 -20.03 -0.24 13.84
C PHE A 110 -19.43 -0.07 15.22
N MET A 111 -20.17 -0.51 16.23
CA MET A 111 -19.74 -0.49 17.62
C MET A 111 -19.16 -1.84 18.01
N LYS A 112 -18.14 -1.82 18.87
CA LYS A 112 -17.59 -3.03 19.48
C LYS A 112 -17.00 -2.72 20.83
N LYS A 113 -17.31 -3.51 21.85
CA LYS A 113 -16.63 -3.46 23.15
C LYS A 113 -15.10 -3.60 23.00
N MET A 114 -14.36 -2.63 23.54
CA MET A 114 -12.89 -2.62 23.58
C MET A 114 -12.38 -2.47 25.01
N ASN A 115 -11.21 -3.02 25.31
CA ASN A 115 -10.57 -2.85 26.63
C ASN A 115 -10.18 -1.39 26.90
N THR A 116 -9.87 -0.63 25.84
CA THR A 116 -9.55 0.79 25.92
C THR A 116 -10.49 1.53 24.96
N PRO A 117 -11.31 2.48 25.45
CA PRO A 117 -12.19 3.26 24.60
C PRO A 117 -11.42 3.96 23.48
N SER A 118 -11.75 3.62 22.24
CA SER A 118 -11.12 4.24 21.07
C SER A 118 -12.03 4.10 19.85
N THR A 119 -11.84 5.01 18.89
CA THR A 119 -12.38 4.91 17.54
C THR A 119 -11.25 4.65 16.56
N LEU A 120 -11.39 3.61 15.74
CA LEU A 120 -10.47 3.29 14.65
C LEU A 120 -11.14 3.66 13.33
N VAL A 121 -10.44 4.44 12.50
CA VAL A 121 -10.94 4.88 11.21
C VAL A 121 -9.98 4.47 10.11
N ASN A 122 -10.50 3.89 9.03
CA ASN A 122 -9.80 3.75 7.75
C ASN A 122 -10.68 4.31 6.64
N ILE A 123 -10.11 5.19 5.82
CA ILE A 123 -10.75 5.75 4.64
C ILE A 123 -9.91 5.35 3.43
N PHE A 124 -10.54 4.70 2.47
CA PHE A 124 -9.89 4.27 1.23
C PHE A 124 -10.49 5.04 0.07
N TYR A 125 -9.63 5.67 -0.72
CA TYR A 125 -9.97 6.19 -2.04
C TYR A 125 -9.30 5.35 -3.10
N THR A 126 -10.01 5.03 -4.17
CA THR A 126 -9.44 4.36 -5.34
C THR A 126 -9.74 5.14 -6.61
N PHE A 127 -8.71 5.48 -7.39
CA PHE A 127 -8.82 6.44 -8.48
C PHE A 127 -7.84 6.10 -9.60
N ASN A 128 -8.17 6.55 -10.82
CA ASN A 128 -7.39 6.24 -12.01
C ASN A 128 -6.22 7.19 -12.15
N GLU A 129 -5.04 6.61 -12.38
CA GLU A 129 -3.80 7.32 -12.67
C GLU A 129 -2.93 6.46 -13.61
N PRO A 130 -2.07 7.06 -14.45
CA PRO A 130 -1.16 6.29 -15.29
C PRO A 130 -0.04 5.66 -14.43
N PHE A 131 0.33 4.41 -14.75
CA PHE A 131 1.41 3.72 -14.05
C PHE A 131 2.78 4.16 -14.60
N ASN A 132 3.34 5.24 -14.05
CA ASN A 132 4.66 5.75 -14.40
C ASN A 132 5.35 6.41 -13.19
N VAL A 133 6.66 6.68 -13.33
CA VAL A 133 7.51 7.23 -12.27
C VAL A 133 7.06 8.61 -11.80
N ARG A 134 6.64 9.49 -12.71
CA ARG A 134 6.20 10.85 -12.36
C ARG A 134 4.96 10.81 -11.48
N THR A 135 3.98 9.99 -11.85
CA THR A 135 2.75 9.79 -11.07
C THR A 135 3.06 9.17 -9.71
N ASP A 136 3.93 8.16 -9.63
CA ASP A 136 4.34 7.55 -8.36
C ASP A 136 4.97 8.58 -7.41
N VAL A 137 5.91 9.39 -7.92
CA VAL A 137 6.53 10.49 -7.17
C VAL A 137 5.48 11.53 -6.74
N ALA A 138 4.60 11.94 -7.64
CA ALA A 138 3.54 12.91 -7.33
C ALA A 138 2.57 12.39 -6.26
N LEU A 139 2.26 11.09 -6.27
CA LEU A 139 1.47 10.43 -5.23
C LEU A 139 2.19 10.37 -3.88
N ASP A 140 3.52 10.16 -3.85
CA ASP A 140 4.29 10.24 -2.60
C ASP A 140 4.33 11.68 -2.07
N VAL A 141 4.44 12.66 -2.96
CA VAL A 141 4.35 14.08 -2.60
C VAL A 141 2.98 14.41 -2.01
N LEU A 142 1.88 14.01 -2.66
CA LEU A 142 0.52 14.22 -2.16
C LEU A 142 0.35 13.60 -0.76
N LYS A 143 0.76 12.34 -0.59
CA LYS A 143 0.71 11.64 0.71
C LYS A 143 1.41 12.45 1.80
N ARG A 144 2.61 12.98 1.52
CA ARG A 144 3.40 13.73 2.49
C ARG A 144 2.83 15.10 2.79
N VAL A 145 2.33 15.81 1.78
CA VAL A 145 1.66 17.10 2.01
C VAL A 145 0.37 16.92 2.80
N LEU A 146 -0.44 15.91 2.49
CA LEU A 146 -1.62 15.57 3.32
C LEU A 146 -1.20 15.24 4.75
N THR A 147 -0.11 14.49 4.93
CA THR A 147 0.42 14.19 6.28
C THR A 147 0.76 15.47 7.06
N ILE A 148 1.40 16.45 6.41
CA ILE A 148 1.68 17.76 7.02
C ILE A 148 0.37 18.47 7.36
N ALA A 149 -0.54 18.62 6.39
CA ALA A 149 -1.82 19.31 6.58
C ALA A 149 -2.68 18.69 7.70
N TYR A 150 -2.69 17.36 7.82
CA TYR A 150 -3.37 16.68 8.93
C TYR A 150 -2.65 16.87 10.26
N THR A 151 -1.32 16.87 10.29
CA THR A 151 -0.58 17.11 11.52
C THR A 151 -0.89 18.49 12.06
N ASP A 152 -0.91 19.51 11.20
CA ASP A 152 -1.19 20.89 11.59
C ASP A 152 -2.65 21.01 12.05
N SER A 153 -3.62 20.62 11.20
CA SER A 153 -5.05 20.78 11.52
C SER A 153 -5.59 19.91 12.66
N VAL A 154 -5.04 18.72 12.89
CA VAL A 154 -5.52 17.81 13.97
C VAL A 154 -4.85 18.11 15.31
N ARG A 155 -3.59 18.58 15.31
CA ARG A 155 -2.84 18.91 16.54
C ARG A 155 -3.19 20.29 17.07
N GLU A 156 -3.31 21.29 16.20
CA GLU A 156 -3.54 22.69 16.61
C GLU A 156 -4.98 22.93 17.08
N GLU A 157 -5.97 22.25 16.50
CA GLU A 157 -7.37 22.59 16.81
C GLU A 157 -7.92 21.89 18.08
N LYS A 158 -7.48 20.67 18.43
CA LYS A 158 -8.34 19.77 19.25
C LYS A 158 -7.64 18.86 20.28
N GLY A 159 -6.35 19.07 20.56
CA GLY A 159 -5.62 18.34 21.61
C GLY A 159 -5.73 16.80 21.49
N GLY A 160 -5.84 16.29 20.26
CA GLY A 160 -6.03 14.87 19.98
C GLY A 160 -4.70 14.14 19.88
N THR A 161 -4.48 13.19 20.77
CA THR A 161 -3.39 12.21 20.68
C THR A 161 -3.73 11.19 19.57
N TYR A 162 -2.69 10.69 18.88
CA TYR A 162 -2.70 9.74 17.75
C TYR A 162 -2.78 10.38 16.35
N GLY A 163 -1.60 10.47 15.69
CA GLY A 163 -1.44 11.08 14.38
C GLY A 163 -2.16 10.37 13.24
N VAL A 164 -2.55 11.15 12.24
CA VAL A 164 -3.15 10.66 11.00
C VAL A 164 -2.07 10.04 10.12
N ARG A 165 -2.25 8.78 9.74
CA ARG A 165 -1.37 8.08 8.81
C ARG A 165 -1.98 8.10 7.42
N VAL A 166 -1.21 8.59 6.45
CA VAL A 166 -1.57 8.57 5.04
C VAL A 166 -0.65 7.57 4.32
N GLN A 167 -1.24 6.68 3.55
CA GLN A 167 -0.54 5.73 2.68
C GLN A 167 -1.06 5.91 1.26
N SER A 168 -0.18 5.94 0.27
CA SER A 168 -0.55 5.90 -1.15
C SER A 168 0.10 4.69 -1.81
N ARG A 169 -0.55 4.17 -2.85
CA ARG A 169 -0.03 3.10 -3.68
C ARG A 169 -0.45 3.34 -5.13
N LEU A 170 0.47 3.13 -6.04
CA LEU A 170 0.22 3.02 -7.46
C LEU A 170 0.53 1.58 -7.88
N ASP A 171 -0.44 0.87 -8.45
CA ASP A 171 -0.32 -0.56 -8.77
C ASP A 171 -0.84 -0.87 -10.17
N ASN A 172 0.04 -1.36 -11.04
CA ASN A 172 -0.30 -1.68 -12.42
C ASN A 172 -1.28 -2.86 -12.58
N THR A 173 -1.45 -3.66 -11.53
CA THR A 173 -2.39 -4.80 -11.49
C THR A 173 -3.74 -4.44 -10.86
N SER A 174 -3.84 -3.27 -10.23
CA SER A 174 -5.11 -2.78 -9.67
C SER A 174 -5.92 -2.00 -10.71
N LYS A 175 -7.24 -2.08 -10.58
CA LYS A 175 -8.24 -1.39 -11.40
C LYS A 175 -9.27 -0.73 -10.44
N PRO A 176 -9.15 0.56 -10.14
CA PRO A 176 -8.18 1.52 -10.69
C PRO A 176 -6.79 1.39 -10.03
N ARG A 177 -5.77 2.01 -10.63
CA ARG A 177 -4.36 1.82 -10.25
C ARG A 177 -3.93 2.58 -9.00
N GLY A 178 -4.58 3.71 -8.70
CA GLY A 178 -4.29 4.55 -7.56
C GLY A 178 -5.11 4.15 -6.34
N LEU A 179 -4.46 4.08 -5.18
CA LEU A 179 -5.09 3.91 -3.88
C LEU A 179 -4.51 4.91 -2.88
N LEU A 180 -5.38 5.64 -2.19
CA LEU A 180 -5.03 6.47 -1.04
C LEU A 180 -5.76 5.90 0.17
N LYS A 181 -5.02 5.62 1.24
CA LYS A 181 -5.55 5.17 2.52
C LYS A 181 -5.19 6.18 3.60
N ILE A 182 -6.20 6.68 4.28
CA ILE A 182 -6.06 7.52 5.47
C ILE A 182 -6.52 6.69 6.66
N SER A 183 -5.72 6.65 7.72
CA SER A 183 -6.07 5.90 8.93
C SER A 183 -5.65 6.66 10.18
N PHE A 184 -6.51 6.66 11.18
CA PHE A 184 -6.23 7.28 12.47
C PHE A 184 -6.99 6.57 13.59
N ARG A 185 -6.54 6.82 14.82
CA ARG A 185 -7.21 6.42 16.05
C ARG A 185 -7.57 7.69 16.80
N THR A 186 -8.73 7.73 17.44
CA THR A 186 -9.12 8.90 18.25
C THR A 186 -10.03 8.49 19.40
N ASP A 187 -10.30 9.41 20.32
CA ASP A 187 -11.35 9.26 21.33
C ASP A 187 -12.73 9.21 20.65
N PRO A 188 -13.64 8.30 21.04
CA PRO A 188 -15.02 8.25 20.51
C PRO A 188 -15.73 9.60 20.44
N LYS A 189 -15.57 10.46 21.45
CA LYS A 189 -16.21 11.79 21.51
C LYS A 189 -15.65 12.77 20.47
N LYS A 190 -14.44 12.51 19.95
CA LYS A 190 -13.76 13.38 18.99
C LYS A 190 -14.00 12.96 17.54
N TYR A 191 -14.57 11.78 17.29
CA TYR A 191 -14.76 11.25 15.94
C TYR A 191 -15.57 12.20 15.03
N GLU A 192 -16.78 12.58 15.46
CA GLU A 192 -17.68 13.45 14.68
C GLU A 192 -17.05 14.80 14.36
N MET A 193 -16.21 15.28 15.27
CA MET A 193 -15.52 16.55 15.16
C MET A 193 -14.29 16.49 14.23
N LEU A 194 -13.65 15.33 14.07
CA LEU A 194 -12.43 15.14 13.29
C LEU A 194 -12.70 14.71 11.85
N ILE A 195 -13.70 13.85 11.62
CA ILE A 195 -13.95 13.31 10.28
C ILE A 195 -14.17 14.39 9.19
N PRO A 196 -14.87 15.52 9.44
CA PRO A 196 -15.03 16.56 8.44
C PRO A 196 -13.71 17.28 8.12
N ILE A 197 -12.81 17.42 9.11
CA ILE A 197 -11.48 17.99 8.90
C ILE A 197 -10.68 17.09 7.96
N ILE A 198 -10.77 15.77 8.15
CA ILE A 198 -10.06 14.79 7.32
C ILE A 198 -10.46 14.93 5.85
N TYR A 199 -11.76 15.01 5.57
CA TYR A 199 -12.28 15.21 4.22
C TYR A 199 -11.91 16.57 3.63
N LYS A 200 -12.06 17.63 4.43
CA LYS A 200 -11.79 19.00 4.00
C LYS A 200 -10.34 19.22 3.55
N GLN A 201 -9.36 18.51 4.09
CA GLN A 201 -7.97 18.68 3.62
C GLN A 201 -7.76 18.19 2.19
N ILE A 202 -8.42 17.09 1.77
CA ILE A 202 -8.33 16.61 0.38
C ILE A 202 -9.03 17.62 -0.54
N GLU A 203 -10.21 18.11 -0.15
CA GLU A 203 -10.94 19.16 -0.86
C GLU A 203 -10.14 20.46 -0.99
N ASN A 204 -9.45 20.87 0.07
CA ASN A 204 -8.59 22.05 0.07
C ASN A 204 -7.46 21.91 -0.96
N ILE A 205 -6.77 20.75 -0.98
CA ILE A 205 -5.72 20.50 -1.98
C ILE A 205 -6.31 20.45 -3.39
N ALA A 206 -7.47 19.81 -3.59
CA ALA A 206 -8.13 19.78 -4.88
C ALA A 206 -8.54 21.18 -5.37
N LYS A 207 -8.99 22.06 -4.46
CA LYS A 207 -9.47 23.40 -4.80
C LYS A 207 -8.32 24.41 -4.99
N LYS A 208 -7.33 24.41 -4.10
CA LYS A 208 -6.30 25.46 -4.00
C LYS A 208 -4.89 24.98 -4.34
N GLY A 209 -4.68 23.67 -4.44
CA GLY A 209 -3.36 23.06 -4.42
C GLY A 209 -2.78 22.96 -2.99
N PRO A 210 -1.65 22.26 -2.84
CA PRO A 210 -0.95 22.21 -1.56
C PRO A 210 -0.33 23.56 -1.19
N LEU A 211 0.02 23.76 0.08
CA LEU A 211 0.85 24.91 0.49
C LEU A 211 2.23 24.84 -0.19
N LYS A 212 2.72 25.99 -0.67
CA LYS A 212 4.02 26.09 -1.38
C LYS A 212 5.18 25.69 -0.49
N GLU A 213 5.12 26.06 0.78
CA GLU A 213 6.11 25.73 1.80
C GLU A 213 6.12 24.21 2.05
N SER A 214 4.95 23.58 2.13
CA SER A 214 4.82 22.13 2.30
C SER A 214 5.37 21.38 1.10
N LEU A 215 5.05 21.79 -0.13
CA LEU A 215 5.62 21.19 -1.34
C LEU A 215 7.16 21.32 -1.34
N SER A 216 7.69 22.49 -1.01
CA SER A 216 9.13 22.76 -0.99
C SER A 216 9.85 21.89 0.05
N LYS A 217 9.30 21.78 1.27
CA LYS A 217 9.82 20.90 2.32
C LYS A 217 9.83 19.43 1.88
N VAL A 218 8.75 18.97 1.27
CA VAL A 218 8.63 17.59 0.79
C VAL A 218 9.65 17.29 -0.32
N LYS A 219 9.80 18.17 -1.31
CA LYS A 219 10.79 17.99 -2.40
C LYS A 219 12.22 17.90 -1.87
N ALA A 220 12.60 18.79 -0.95
CA ALA A 220 13.92 18.76 -0.31
C ALA A 220 14.15 17.46 0.46
N TYR A 221 13.13 17.00 1.20
CA TYR A 221 13.19 15.72 1.90
C TYR A 221 13.38 14.54 0.93
N LEU A 222 12.62 14.48 -0.17
CA LEU A 222 12.70 13.36 -1.13
C LEU A 222 14.08 13.25 -1.77
N ILE A 223 14.70 14.38 -2.12
CA ILE A 223 16.06 14.39 -2.67
C ILE A 223 17.07 13.85 -1.65
N LYS A 224 16.99 14.30 -0.40
CA LYS A 224 17.88 13.81 0.67
C LYS A 224 17.66 12.32 0.96
N ALA A 225 16.41 11.87 1.02
CA ALA A 225 16.05 10.47 1.25
C ALA A 225 16.52 9.58 0.10
N TYR A 226 16.44 10.06 -1.14
CA TYR A 226 16.96 9.38 -2.31
C TYR A 226 18.48 9.19 -2.22
N ASP A 227 19.23 10.23 -1.86
CA ASP A 227 20.69 10.16 -1.73
C ASP A 227 21.16 9.12 -0.70
N GLN A 228 20.36 8.89 0.34
CA GLN A 228 20.58 7.81 1.30
C GLN A 228 20.17 6.44 0.74
N SER A 229 19.04 6.39 0.04
CA SER A 229 18.46 5.13 -0.45
C SER A 229 19.33 4.48 -1.53
N ILE A 230 19.93 5.25 -2.44
CA ILE A 230 20.78 4.70 -3.51
C ILE A 230 22.04 3.97 -3.00
N GLN A 231 22.36 4.10 -1.71
CA GLN A 231 23.47 3.40 -1.07
C GLN A 231 23.07 2.01 -0.52
N THR A 232 21.78 1.65 -0.58
CA THR A 232 21.27 0.40 0.02
C THR A 232 20.94 -0.65 -1.05
N ASN A 233 21.11 -1.92 -0.70
CA ASN A 233 20.76 -3.03 -1.61
C ASN A 233 19.25 -3.06 -1.92
N ASP A 234 18.40 -2.74 -0.94
CA ASP A 234 16.94 -2.74 -1.10
C ASP A 234 16.47 -1.78 -2.20
N TYR A 235 17.13 -0.62 -2.33
CA TYR A 235 16.82 0.34 -3.39
C TYR A 235 17.12 -0.25 -4.78
N TRP A 236 18.29 -0.87 -4.94
CA TRP A 236 18.69 -1.47 -6.21
C TRP A 236 17.85 -2.70 -6.56
N ASP A 237 17.49 -3.52 -5.57
CA ASP A 237 16.55 -4.62 -5.77
C ASP A 237 15.20 -4.10 -6.30
N TYR A 238 14.66 -3.04 -5.69
CA TYR A 238 13.43 -2.40 -6.17
C TYR A 238 13.55 -1.88 -7.61
N VAL A 239 14.63 -1.16 -7.95
CA VAL A 239 14.84 -0.62 -9.31
C VAL A 239 14.94 -1.75 -10.34
N ILE A 240 15.77 -2.76 -10.08
CA ILE A 240 15.99 -3.89 -10.98
C ILE A 240 14.70 -4.71 -11.14
N TYR A 241 14.00 -5.00 -10.03
CA TYR A 241 12.72 -5.70 -10.06
C TYR A 241 11.70 -4.98 -10.96
N ASN A 242 11.51 -3.68 -10.76
CA ASN A 242 10.54 -2.91 -11.54
C ASN A 242 10.93 -2.80 -13.03
N ARG A 243 12.23 -2.69 -13.33
CA ARG A 243 12.71 -2.73 -14.71
C ARG A 243 12.42 -4.09 -15.36
N LEU A 244 12.70 -5.19 -14.68
CA LEU A 244 12.51 -6.54 -15.20
C LEU A 244 11.05 -6.97 -15.29
N ARG A 245 10.20 -6.51 -14.36
CA ARG A 245 8.80 -6.92 -14.21
C ARG A 245 7.83 -6.00 -14.96
N HIS A 246 8.07 -4.69 -14.91
CA HIS A 246 7.15 -3.67 -15.40
C HIS A 246 7.76 -2.80 -16.52
N ASN A 247 9.03 -3.00 -16.86
CA ASN A 247 9.75 -2.17 -17.83
C ASN A 247 9.79 -0.68 -17.45
N ILE A 248 9.91 -0.39 -16.15
CA ILE A 248 10.00 0.98 -15.62
C ILE A 248 11.38 1.24 -15.03
N ASP A 249 11.93 2.41 -15.31
CA ASP A 249 13.18 2.91 -14.73
C ASP A 249 12.89 3.97 -13.67
N PHE A 250 13.02 3.59 -12.39
CA PHE A 250 12.82 4.48 -11.25
C PHE A 250 14.09 5.26 -10.84
N PHE A 251 15.20 5.15 -11.58
CA PHE A 251 16.50 5.71 -11.21
C PHE A 251 16.91 6.93 -12.04
N THR A 252 17.04 6.79 -13.37
CA THR A 252 17.82 7.70 -14.24
C THR A 252 17.50 9.20 -14.08
N ASP A 253 16.24 9.56 -13.81
CA ASP A 253 15.79 10.96 -13.73
C ASP A 253 15.10 11.32 -12.40
N TYR A 254 15.23 10.50 -11.35
CA TYR A 254 14.42 10.66 -10.13
C TYR A 254 14.45 12.10 -9.56
N LYS A 255 15.64 12.67 -9.36
CA LYS A 255 15.79 14.02 -8.81
C LYS A 255 15.17 15.10 -9.71
N LYS A 256 15.33 14.95 -11.03
CA LYS A 256 14.74 15.86 -12.03
C LYS A 256 13.22 15.81 -11.98
N ILE A 257 12.66 14.60 -11.87
CA ILE A 257 11.22 14.38 -11.72
C ILE A 257 10.70 15.07 -10.45
N VAL A 258 11.33 14.83 -9.30
CA VAL A 258 10.97 15.48 -8.02
C VAL A 258 11.00 17.00 -8.15
N ASN A 259 12.07 17.55 -8.72
CA ASN A 259 12.22 19.00 -8.91
C ASN A 259 11.18 19.60 -9.87
N ASN A 260 10.67 18.82 -10.81
CA ASN A 260 9.64 19.25 -11.77
C ASN A 260 8.21 18.96 -11.31
N ILE A 261 7.99 18.42 -10.09
CA ILE A 261 6.64 18.37 -9.50
C ILE A 261 6.22 19.79 -9.11
N THR A 262 5.03 20.17 -9.58
CA THR A 262 4.36 21.46 -9.38
C THR A 262 3.19 21.33 -8.40
N LEU A 263 2.63 22.47 -7.98
CA LEU A 263 1.42 22.51 -7.16
C LEU A 263 0.22 21.92 -7.93
N GLN A 264 0.16 22.17 -9.24
CA GLN A 264 -0.90 21.74 -10.13
C GLN A 264 -0.92 20.22 -10.29
N ASP A 265 0.24 19.56 -10.37
CA ASP A 265 0.31 18.09 -10.41
C ASP A 265 -0.40 17.47 -9.18
N ILE A 266 -0.13 18.02 -7.99
CA ILE A 266 -0.72 17.53 -6.73
C ILE A 266 -2.21 17.88 -6.63
N GLN A 267 -2.58 19.06 -7.11
CA GLN A 267 -3.98 19.49 -7.20
C GLN A 267 -4.80 18.56 -8.10
N LEU A 268 -4.25 18.16 -9.26
CA LEU A 268 -4.94 17.28 -10.20
C LEU A 268 -5.21 15.91 -9.60
N ILE A 269 -4.21 15.28 -8.97
CA ILE A 269 -4.41 13.98 -8.30
C ILE A 269 -5.49 14.09 -7.21
N ALA A 270 -5.49 15.17 -6.42
CA ALA A 270 -6.54 15.39 -5.42
C ALA A 270 -7.93 15.56 -6.05
N LYS A 271 -8.03 16.22 -7.21
CA LYS A 271 -9.29 16.30 -7.98
C LYS A 271 -9.71 14.93 -8.51
N ASP A 272 -8.78 14.12 -9.01
CA ASP A 272 -9.08 12.79 -9.54
C ASP A 272 -9.52 11.82 -8.43
N ILE A 273 -8.96 11.95 -7.23
CA ILE A 273 -9.45 11.26 -6.02
C ILE A 273 -10.93 11.60 -5.77
N LEU A 274 -11.29 12.88 -5.73
CA LEU A 274 -12.67 13.30 -5.43
C LEU A 274 -13.63 12.96 -6.59
N LYS A 275 -13.21 13.20 -7.84
CA LYS A 275 -14.00 12.91 -9.05
C LYS A 275 -14.26 11.42 -9.24
N SER A 276 -13.38 10.56 -8.73
CA SER A 276 -13.55 9.11 -8.84
C SER A 276 -14.84 8.63 -8.16
N ASP A 277 -15.34 9.37 -7.16
CA ASP A 277 -16.49 8.99 -6.32
C ASP A 277 -16.40 7.56 -5.77
N ARG A 278 -15.17 7.16 -5.40
CA ARG A 278 -14.83 5.81 -4.95
C ARG A 278 -14.15 5.86 -3.60
N ARG A 279 -14.97 6.01 -2.57
CA ARG A 279 -14.54 6.14 -1.18
C ARG A 279 -15.20 5.09 -0.30
N ILE A 280 -14.42 4.35 0.45
CA ILE A 280 -14.93 3.45 1.49
C ILE A 280 -14.36 3.91 2.83
N GLU A 281 -15.21 4.45 3.69
CA GLU A 281 -14.90 4.69 5.09
C GLU A 281 -15.35 3.50 5.94
N ILE A 282 -14.48 3.05 6.83
CA ILE A 282 -14.74 1.96 7.76
C ILE A 282 -14.30 2.45 9.14
N THR A 283 -15.26 2.54 10.05
CA THR A 283 -15.08 3.11 11.38
C THR A 283 -15.60 2.12 12.42
N MET A 284 -14.75 1.79 13.39
CA MET A 284 -15.14 1.03 14.58
C MET A 284 -15.05 1.92 15.81
N ILE A 285 -16.18 2.13 16.49
CA ILE A 285 -16.29 2.93 17.70
C ILE A 285 -16.38 1.99 18.91
N SER A 286 -15.72 2.33 20.01
CA SER A 286 -15.94 1.59 21.26
C SER A 286 -17.36 1.81 21.74
N GLU A 287 -18.04 0.72 22.12
CA GLU A 287 -19.21 0.77 23.00
C GLU A 287 -18.88 1.47 24.33
#